data_AF-A0AA43I6V0-F1
#
_entry.id   AF-A0AA43I6V0-F1
#
_cell.length_a   1.000
_cell.length_b   1.000
_cell.length_c   1.000
_cell.angle_alpha   90.00
_cell.angle_beta   90.00
_cell.angle_gamma   90.00
#
_symmetry.space_group_name_H-M   'P 1'
#
loop_
_entity.id
_entity.type
_entity.pdbx_description
1 polymer ?
#
loop_
_entity_poly.entity_id
_entity_poly.type
_entity_poly.pdbx_seq_one_letter_code
_entity_poly.pdbx_strand_id
1 'polypeptide(L)' 'MRKKRDYMIDKTKCFNHRQSWTAEEDERLLTLSETHTDKEIAEVIGRTVPAIWNRRAALDSINLRKIDI' A
#
# COMPACT_ATOMS: atom_id res chain seq x y z
N MET A 1 0.65 -5.53 25.82
CA MET A 1 0.07 -6.50 24.85
C MET A 1 0.61 -6.24 23.45
N ARG A 2 1.56 -7.05 22.95
CA ARG A 2 1.86 -7.07 21.51
C ARG A 2 0.78 -7.94 20.87
N LYS A 3 -0.23 -7.32 20.25
CA LYS A 3 -1.24 -8.05 19.47
C LYS A 3 -0.47 -8.89 18.43
N LYS A 4 -0.67 -10.21 18.43
CA LYS A 4 -0.19 -11.10 17.37
C LYS A 4 -0.75 -10.54 16.05
N ARG A 5 0.13 -10.22 15.11
CA ARG A 5 -0.25 -9.63 13.83
C ARG A 5 -0.43 -10.74 12.82
N ASP A 6 -1.63 -11.31 12.87
CA ASP A 6 -2.23 -12.07 11.79
C ASP A 6 -2.33 -11.10 10.58
N TYR A 7 -1.82 -11.36 9.39
CA TYR A 7 -1.98 -12.53 8.54
C TYR A 7 -0.67 -12.79 7.77
N MET A 8 -0.25 -14.05 7.74
CA MET A 8 0.91 -14.55 7.00
C MET A 8 0.55 -14.72 5.52
N ILE A 9 1.06 -13.84 4.66
CA ILE A 9 1.36 -14.17 3.27
C ILE A 9 2.86 -14.46 3.29
N ASP A 10 3.21 -15.73 3.44
CA ASP A 10 4.57 -16.25 3.63
C ASP A 10 5.24 -15.94 5.00
N LYS A 11 5.71 -17.00 5.67
CA LYS A 11 6.42 -16.96 6.98
C LYS A 11 7.77 -16.23 6.91
N THR A 12 8.24 -15.90 5.71
CA THR A 12 9.52 -15.23 5.45
C THR A 12 9.42 -13.73 5.18
N LYS A 13 8.22 -13.15 5.01
CA LYS A 13 8.03 -11.72 4.71
C LYS A 13 7.49 -10.96 5.92
N CYS A 14 8.34 -10.17 6.57
CA CYS A 14 7.95 -9.33 7.70
C CYS A 14 7.42 -7.96 7.22
N PHE A 15 6.11 -7.82 7.15
CA PHE A 15 5.44 -6.56 6.81
C PHE A 15 5.55 -5.58 7.98
N ASN A 16 6.65 -4.84 8.03
CA ASN A 16 6.83 -3.82 9.04
C ASN A 16 5.92 -2.64 8.71
N HIS A 17 4.75 -2.58 9.34
CA HIS A 17 3.83 -1.43 9.40
C HIS A 17 4.47 -0.05 9.69
N ARG A 18 5.77 0.01 10.03
CA ARG A 18 6.56 1.23 10.22
C ARG A 18 7.46 1.59 9.03
N GLN A 19 7.55 0.74 8.01
CA GLN A 19 8.33 1.07 6.82
C GLN A 19 7.59 2.14 6.04
N SER A 20 8.27 3.25 5.82
CA SER A 20 7.85 4.32 4.93
C SER A 20 7.55 3.79 3.53
N TRP A 21 6.67 4.48 2.82
CA TRP A 21 6.44 4.27 1.40
C TRP A 21 7.54 4.94 0.60
N THR A 22 8.11 4.20 -0.35
CA THR A 22 9.06 4.71 -1.34
C THR A 22 8.33 5.28 -2.55
N ALA A 23 9.01 6.12 -3.32
CA ALA A 23 8.42 6.70 -4.53
C ALA A 23 8.11 5.62 -5.57
N GLU A 24 8.94 4.59 -5.66
CA GLU A 24 8.76 3.44 -6.54
C GLU A 24 7.55 2.59 -6.12
N GLU A 25 7.31 2.43 -4.81
CA GLU A 25 6.11 1.76 -4.31
C GLU A 25 4.84 2.58 -4.61
N ASP A 26 4.89 3.91 -4.49
CA ASP A 26 3.77 4.78 -4.83
C ASP A 26 3.44 4.76 -6.32
N GLU A 27 4.46 4.82 -7.19
CA GLU A 27 4.28 4.70 -8.64
C GLU A 27 3.63 3.36 -8.99
N ARG A 28 4.17 2.26 -8.45
CA ARG A 28 3.58 0.93 -8.64
C ARG A 28 2.14 0.84 -8.14
N LEU A 29 1.86 1.43 -6.98
CA LEU A 29 0.50 1.49 -6.42
C LEU A 29 -0.46 2.20 -7.39
N LEU A 30 -0.06 3.36 -7.92
CA LEU A 30 -0.87 4.13 -8.87
C LEU A 30 -1.10 3.36 -10.17
N THR A 31 -0.03 2.86 -10.80
CA THR A 31 -0.13 2.11 -12.08
C THR A 31 -0.98 0.84 -11.94
N LEU A 32 -0.80 0.09 -10.84
CA LEU A 32 -1.57 -1.14 -10.63
C LEU A 32 -3.03 -0.85 -10.25
N SER A 33 -3.32 0.28 -9.62
CA SER A 33 -4.68 0.63 -9.19
C SER A 33 -5.69 0.82 -10.33
N GLU A 34 -5.19 0.98 -11.56
CA GLU A 34 -6.01 1.08 -12.79
C GLU A 34 -6.55 -0.29 -13.24
N THR A 35 -5.85 -1.38 -12.91
CA THR A 35 -6.07 -2.70 -13.52
C THR A 35 -6.21 -3.84 -12.50
N HIS A 36 -5.73 -3.66 -11.27
CA HIS A 36 -5.67 -4.70 -10.25
C HIS A 36 -6.48 -4.33 -9.01
N THR A 37 -6.92 -5.35 -8.27
CA THR A 37 -7.56 -5.20 -6.96
C THR A 37 -6.54 -4.93 -5.86
N ASP A 38 -6.95 -4.30 -4.77
CA ASP A 38 -6.06 -4.01 -3.63
C ASP A 38 -5.40 -5.27 -3.04
N LYS A 39 -6.03 -6.44 -3.20
CA LYS A 39 -5.47 -7.73 -2.79
C LYS A 39 -4.28 -8.14 -3.66
N GLU A 40 -4.43 -8.05 -4.97
CA GLU A 40 -3.35 -8.36 -5.92
C GLU A 40 -2.20 -7.36 -5.78
N ILE A 41 -2.53 -6.08 -5.62
CA ILE A 41 -1.54 -5.01 -5.36
C ILE A 41 -0.76 -5.29 -4.08
N ALA A 42 -1.44 -5.70 -3.00
CA ALA A 42 -0.79 -6.06 -1.74
C ALA A 42 0.22 -7.20 -1.92
N GLU A 43 -0.12 -8.23 -2.71
CA GLU A 43 0.77 -9.35 -3.03
C GLU A 43 1.98 -8.91 -3.85
N VAL A 44 1.76 -8.08 -4.89
CA VAL A 44 2.82 -7.57 -5.78
C VAL A 44 3.79 -6.64 -5.06
N ILE A 45 3.27 -5.64 -4.33
CA ILE A 45 4.10 -4.67 -3.60
C ILE A 45 4.72 -5.31 -2.36
N GLY A 46 4.12 -6.38 -1.83
CA GLY A 46 4.53 -6.93 -0.55
C GLY A 46 4.17 -5.98 0.59
N ARG A 47 2.95 -5.42 0.54
CA ARG A 47 2.30 -4.72 1.66
C ARG A 47 0.98 -5.40 2.05
N THR A 48 0.36 -5.01 3.16
CA THR A 48 -0.97 -5.55 3.53
C THR A 48 -2.07 -4.74 2.85
N VAL A 49 -3.22 -5.37 2.57
CA VAL A 49 -4.39 -4.68 1.96
C VAL A 49 -4.79 -3.40 2.72
N PRO A 50 -4.85 -3.38 4.06
CA PRO A 50 -5.14 -2.13 4.78
C PRO A 50 -4.06 -1.05 4.61
N ALA A 51 -2.80 -1.42 4.37
CA ALA A 51 -1.74 -0.44 4.09
C ALA A 51 -1.89 0.16 2.68
N ILE A 52 -2.25 -0.66 1.69
CA ILE A 52 -2.60 -0.21 0.33
C ILE A 52 -3.73 0.81 0.38
N TRP A 53 -4.84 0.48 1.06
CA TRP A 53 -6.00 1.36 1.14
C TRP A 53 -5.67 2.72 1.78
N ASN A 54 -4.99 2.71 2.93
CA ASN A 54 -4.58 3.95 3.60
C ASN A 54 -3.65 4.79 2.73
N ARG A 55 -2.73 4.16 2.00
CA ARG A 55 -1.80 4.90 1.13
C ARG A 55 -2.51 5.50 -0.07
N ARG A 56 -3.40 4.74 -0.71
CA ARG A 56 -4.20 5.21 -1.85
C ARG A 56 -5.00 6.45 -1.48
N ALA A 57 -5.71 6.42 -0.36
CA ALA A 57 -6.44 7.58 0.14
C ALA A 57 -5.52 8.80 0.40
N ALA A 58 -4.31 8.57 0.91
CA ALA A 58 -3.34 9.64 1.11
C ALA A 58 -2.84 10.21 -0.24
N LEU A 59 -2.52 9.38 -1.22
CA LEU A 59 -2.08 9.82 -2.55
C LEU A 59 -3.19 10.55 -3.31
N ASP A 60 -4.44 10.07 -3.23
CA ASP A 60 -5.60 10.72 -3.82
C ASP A 60 -5.80 12.12 -3.20
N SER A 61 -5.66 12.24 -1.87
CA SER A 61 -5.74 13.53 -1.17
C SER A 61 -4.64 14.52 -1.58
N ILE A 62 -3.49 14.02 -2.04
CA ILE A 62 -2.37 14.84 -2.52
C ILE A 62 -2.56 15.19 -4.01
N ASN A 63 -3.02 14.25 -4.84
CA ASN A 63 -3.25 14.46 -6.27
C ASN A 63 -4.41 15.43 -6.53
N LEU A 64 -5.49 15.36 -5.74
CA LEU A 64 -6.60 16.30 -5.82
C LEU A 64 -6.19 17.75 -5.48
N ARG A 65 -5.06 17.97 -4.79
CA ARG A 65 -4.54 19.32 -4.52
C ARG A 65 -3.67 19.90 -5.64
N LYS A 66 -3.34 19.11 -6.65
CA LYS A 66 -2.47 19.53 -7.77
C LYS A 66 -3.25 20.01 -9.01
N ILE A 67 -4.57 19.84 -9.04
CA ILE A 67 -5.41 20.14 -10.21
C ILE A 67 -5.99 21.57 -10.18
N ASP A 68 -5.84 22.31 -9.08
CA ASP A 68 -6.35 23.69 -8.93
C ASP A 68 -5.32 24.80 -9.25
N ILE A 69 -4.56 24.70 -10.35
CA ILE A 69 -3.68 25.79 -10.84
C ILE A 69 -3.93 26.11 -12.30
#